data_AF-A0A2S9YPK3-F1
#
_entry.id   AF-A0A2S9YPK3-F1
#
_cell.length_a   1.000
_cell.length_b   1.000
_cell.length_c   1.000
_cell.angle_alpha   90.00
_cell.angle_beta   90.00
_cell.angle_gamma   90.00
#
_symmetry.space_group_name_H-M   'P 1'
#
loop_
_entity.id
_entity.type
_entity.pdbx_description
1 polymer ?
#
loop_
_entity_poly.entity_id
_entity_poly.type
_entity_poly.pdbx_seq_one_letter_code
_entity_poly.pdbx_strand_id
1 'polypeptide(L)'
;MLHLKRTSKLILSSFLLCALLPACDKKEEKKDDKVEEKSEADKELEERLAKKKADRAAEEQALADKAAAIKALAVLPAELPKDLEAACAGVATAQDEFMQKHYDGEGLANWNGAKESQLGIIKAGCVKAGSIEVAACQANAMANAPGDYKKDLPDILGACIEAFSGEAAAAPAQ
;
A
#
# COMPACT_ATOMS: atom_id res chain seq x y z
N MET A 1 25.96 28.02 5.08
CA MET A 1 27.17 27.39 4.48
C MET A 1 27.08 25.91 4.83
N LEU A 2 27.02 24.91 3.95
CA LEU A 2 27.21 24.81 2.50
C LEU A 2 26.04 24.05 1.86
N HIS A 3 25.69 24.48 0.65
CA HIS A 3 24.88 23.74 -0.32
C HIS A 3 25.69 22.58 -0.92
N LEU A 4 25.08 21.41 -1.12
CA LEU A 4 25.47 20.51 -2.19
C LEU A 4 24.27 20.29 -3.14
N LYS A 5 24.34 20.98 -4.29
CA LYS A 5 23.51 20.80 -5.48
C LYS A 5 24.29 19.95 -6.49
N ARG A 6 23.53 19.30 -7.41
CA ARG A 6 23.92 18.90 -8.80
C ARG A 6 24.84 17.67 -8.89
N THR A 7 24.73 16.76 -9.88
CA THR A 7 24.40 16.93 -11.30
C THR A 7 23.87 15.64 -11.94
N SER A 8 22.99 15.84 -12.91
CA SER A 8 22.53 14.93 -13.97
C SER A 8 23.49 14.95 -15.17
N LYS A 9 23.45 13.86 -15.99
CA LYS A 9 23.83 13.68 -17.42
C LYS A 9 25.14 12.96 -17.80
N LEU A 10 24.94 12.12 -18.85
CA LEU A 10 25.87 11.52 -19.83
C LEU A 10 26.67 10.33 -19.30
N ILE A 11 26.61 9.13 -19.91
CA ILE A 11 27.24 8.72 -21.18
C ILE A 11 26.48 7.45 -21.67
N LEU A 12 25.78 7.42 -22.82
CA LEU A 12 26.23 7.21 -24.22
C LEU A 12 27.06 5.92 -24.45
N SER A 13 26.83 5.22 -25.58
CA SER A 13 27.62 4.07 -26.12
C SER A 13 27.08 2.68 -25.73
N SER A 14 26.82 1.72 -26.61
CA SER A 14 26.90 1.63 -28.08
C SER A 14 25.97 0.51 -28.55
N PHE A 15 25.09 0.85 -29.50
CA PHE A 15 24.56 -0.11 -30.47
C PHE A 15 25.64 -0.38 -31.53
N LEU A 16 25.46 -1.46 -32.30
CA LEU A 16 26.18 -1.88 -33.52
C LEU A 16 27.41 -2.80 -33.35
N LEU A 17 27.20 -4.10 -33.60
CA LEU A 17 27.93 -4.78 -34.68
C LEU A 17 27.15 -6.01 -35.19
N CYS A 18 26.74 -5.93 -36.46
CA CYS A 18 26.27 -7.04 -37.27
C CYS A 18 27.43 -7.86 -37.83
N ALA A 19 27.06 -9.06 -38.29
CA ALA A 19 27.72 -9.90 -39.30
C ALA A 19 28.81 -10.86 -38.80
N LEU A 20 28.51 -12.16 -38.84
CA LEU A 20 29.06 -13.11 -39.82
C LEU A 20 28.54 -14.53 -39.56
N LEU A 21 27.57 -14.98 -40.38
CA LEU A 21 27.41 -16.40 -40.72
C LEU A 21 28.40 -16.73 -41.85
N PRO A 22 28.93 -17.95 -41.90
CA PRO A 22 28.49 -18.80 -43.00
C PRO A 22 28.32 -20.29 -42.64
N ALA A 23 27.66 -20.98 -43.58
CA ALA A 23 27.64 -22.43 -43.85
C ALA A 23 26.40 -23.20 -43.39
N CYS A 24 25.42 -23.25 -44.30
CA CYS A 24 24.60 -24.43 -44.53
C CYS A 24 25.50 -25.61 -44.90
N ASP A 25 25.63 -26.61 -44.02
CA ASP A 25 25.89 -27.97 -44.44
C ASP A 25 24.60 -28.77 -44.28
N LYS A 26 24.09 -29.23 -45.42
CA LYS A 26 22.82 -29.91 -45.59
C LYS A 26 23.05 -31.38 -45.31
N LYS A 27 22.72 -31.82 -44.09
CA LYS A 27 22.50 -33.23 -43.81
C LYS A 27 21.09 -33.43 -43.27
N GLU A 28 20.23 -33.90 -44.16
CA GLU A 28 18.94 -34.47 -43.79
C GLU A 28 19.19 -35.69 -42.89
N GLU A 29 18.77 -35.60 -41.64
CA GLU A 29 18.44 -36.76 -40.84
C GLU A 29 17.03 -36.59 -40.30
N LYS A 30 16.20 -37.55 -40.72
CA LYS A 30 14.91 -37.99 -40.18
C LYS A 30 14.24 -37.08 -39.16
N LYS A 31 13.12 -36.53 -39.62
CA LYS A 31 11.97 -36.19 -38.81
C LYS A 31 11.45 -37.46 -38.11
N ASP A 32 12.05 -37.82 -36.99
CA ASP A 32 11.38 -38.60 -35.97
C ASP A 32 10.47 -37.61 -35.23
N ASP A 33 9.18 -37.62 -35.58
CA ASP A 33 8.11 -37.08 -34.76
C ASP A 33 8.03 -37.93 -33.47
N LYS A 34 9.07 -37.85 -32.64
CA LYS A 34 9.01 -38.29 -31.25
C LYS A 34 8.22 -37.20 -30.55
N VAL A 35 6.94 -37.46 -30.35
CA VAL A 35 6.16 -36.80 -29.30
C VAL A 35 7.01 -36.87 -28.04
N GLU A 36 7.68 -35.77 -27.67
CA GLU A 36 8.30 -35.65 -26.36
C GLU A 36 7.15 -35.66 -25.36
N GLU A 37 6.83 -36.86 -24.91
CA GLU A 37 6.08 -37.07 -23.70
C GLU A 37 6.84 -36.29 -22.62
N LYS A 38 6.28 -35.15 -22.20
CA LYS A 38 6.83 -34.32 -21.12
C LYS A 38 7.25 -35.26 -20.01
N SER A 39 8.52 -35.17 -19.62
CA SER A 39 9.01 -36.01 -18.55
C SER A 39 8.18 -35.74 -17.29
N GLU A 40 8.06 -36.71 -16.40
CA GLU A 40 7.36 -36.50 -15.12
C GLU A 40 7.96 -35.29 -14.36
N ALA A 41 9.24 -34.99 -14.55
CA ALA A 41 9.89 -33.79 -14.03
C ALA A 41 9.40 -32.48 -14.68
N ASP A 42 9.09 -32.48 -15.98
CA ASP A 42 8.53 -31.32 -16.68
C ASP A 42 7.07 -31.07 -16.28
N LYS A 43 6.28 -32.14 -16.10
CA LYS A 43 4.90 -32.04 -15.59
C LYS A 43 4.89 -31.51 -14.15
N GLU A 44 5.76 -32.02 -13.27
CA GLU A 44 5.90 -31.53 -11.90
C GLU A 44 6.33 -30.05 -11.87
N LEU A 45 7.28 -29.66 -12.73
CA LEU A 45 7.71 -28.27 -12.82
C LEU A 45 6.58 -27.35 -13.29
N GLU A 46 5.82 -27.76 -14.30
CA GLU A 46 4.67 -26.99 -14.79
C GLU A 46 3.57 -26.86 -13.74
N GLU A 47 3.24 -27.92 -13.01
CA GLU A 47 2.28 -27.88 -11.90
C GLU A 47 2.75 -26.94 -10.78
N ARG A 48 4.04 -26.98 -10.41
CA ARG A 48 4.61 -26.07 -9.41
C ARG A 48 4.60 -24.62 -9.87
N LEU A 49 4.86 -24.35 -11.15
CA LEU A 49 4.79 -23.00 -11.72
C LEU A 49 3.35 -22.50 -11.81
N ALA A 50 2.40 -23.36 -12.20
CA ALA A 50 0.97 -23.05 -12.23
C ALA A 50 0.46 -22.73 -10.82
N LYS A 51 0.80 -23.56 -9.82
CA LYS A 51 0.47 -23.30 -8.41
C LYS A 51 1.07 -21.99 -7.91
N LYS A 52 2.36 -21.74 -8.14
CA LYS A 52 3.01 -20.48 -7.74
C LYS A 52 2.38 -19.24 -8.39
N LYS A 53 1.95 -19.34 -9.65
CA LYS A 53 1.25 -18.25 -10.33
C LYS A 53 -0.13 -18.02 -9.73
N ALA A 54 -0.87 -19.09 -9.44
CA ALA A 54 -2.17 -19.00 -8.78
C ALA A 54 -2.05 -18.42 -7.37
N ASP A 55 -1.09 -18.89 -6.56
CA ASP A 55 -0.82 -18.38 -5.21
C ASP A 55 -0.46 -16.88 -5.24
N ARG A 56 0.39 -16.46 -6.18
CA ARG A 56 0.74 -15.04 -6.35
C ARG A 56 -0.46 -14.20 -6.76
N ALA A 57 -1.25 -14.67 -7.73
CA ALA A 57 -2.44 -13.94 -8.18
C ALA A 57 -3.47 -13.80 -7.05
N ALA A 58 -3.63 -14.83 -6.22
CA ALA A 58 -4.50 -14.77 -5.05
C ALA A 58 -3.97 -13.80 -3.98
N GLU A 59 -2.67 -13.78 -3.72
CA GLU A 59 -2.04 -12.82 -2.80
C GLU A 59 -2.17 -11.38 -3.30
N GLU A 60 -1.88 -11.13 -4.58
CA GLU A 60 -2.02 -9.81 -5.21
C GLU A 60 -3.48 -9.33 -5.15
N GLN A 61 -4.44 -10.21 -5.43
CA GLN A 61 -5.86 -9.89 -5.33
C GLN A 61 -6.26 -9.58 -3.88
N ALA A 62 -5.81 -10.38 -2.91
CA ALA A 62 -6.10 -10.14 -1.50
C ALA A 62 -5.53 -8.80 -1.00
N LEU A 63 -4.34 -8.42 -1.47
CA LEU A 63 -3.74 -7.11 -1.17
C LEU A 63 -4.54 -5.98 -1.83
N ALA A 64 -4.98 -6.15 -3.08
CA ALA A 64 -5.80 -5.17 -3.77
C ALA A 64 -7.17 -4.98 -3.10
N ASP A 65 -7.82 -6.09 -2.71
CA ASP A 65 -9.11 -6.08 -2.00
C ASP A 65 -8.97 -5.41 -0.63
N LYS A 66 -7.90 -5.71 0.12
CA LYS A 66 -7.61 -5.04 1.38
C LYS A 66 -7.39 -3.54 1.20
N ALA A 67 -6.60 -3.13 0.20
CA ALA A 67 -6.36 -1.72 -0.09
C ALA A 67 -7.66 -0.99 -0.48
N ALA A 68 -8.53 -1.63 -1.27
CA ALA A 68 -9.84 -1.10 -1.60
C ALA A 68 -10.76 -0.97 -0.37
N ALA A 69 -10.76 -1.97 0.51
CA ALA A 69 -11.52 -1.94 1.76
C ALA A 69 -11.03 -0.83 2.71
N ILE A 70 -9.72 -0.61 2.80
CA ILE A 70 -9.14 0.50 3.58
C ILE A 70 -9.55 1.85 2.98
N LYS A 71 -9.50 2.00 1.65
CA LYS A 71 -9.97 3.22 0.99
C LYS A 71 -11.45 3.48 1.22
N ALA A 72 -12.27 2.44 1.32
CA ALA A 72 -13.69 2.57 1.62
C ALA A 72 -13.97 3.08 3.05
N LEU A 73 -13.00 3.03 3.97
CA LEU A 73 -13.12 3.65 5.29
C LEU A 73 -12.95 5.17 5.25
N ALA A 74 -12.41 5.73 4.16
CA ALA A 74 -12.13 7.15 4.02
C ALA A 74 -13.40 7.96 3.73
N VAL A 75 -14.32 7.99 4.70
CA VAL A 75 -15.63 8.63 4.62
C VAL A 75 -15.74 9.68 5.72
N LEU A 76 -16.32 10.84 5.38
CA LEU A 76 -16.62 11.88 6.37
C LEU A 76 -17.80 11.46 7.26
N PRO A 77 -17.76 11.78 8.56
CA PRO A 77 -18.93 11.62 9.41
C PRO A 77 -20.07 12.55 8.94
N ALA A 78 -21.30 12.23 9.34
CA ALA A 78 -22.49 13.01 8.96
C ALA A 78 -22.41 14.47 9.44
N GLU A 79 -21.78 14.71 10.59
CA GLU A 79 -21.52 16.04 11.12
C GLU A 79 -20.02 16.26 11.25
N LEU A 80 -19.53 17.35 10.66
CA LEU A 80 -18.13 17.75 10.80
C LEU A 80 -17.91 18.49 12.13
N PRO A 81 -16.73 18.33 12.75
CA PRO A 81 -16.34 19.12 13.90
C PRO A 81 -16.37 20.63 13.58
N LYS A 82 -16.70 21.44 14.58
CA LYS A 82 -16.88 22.90 14.43
C LYS A 82 -15.58 23.64 14.12
N ASP A 83 -14.45 23.11 14.60
CA ASP A 83 -13.14 23.70 14.45
C ASP A 83 -12.05 22.61 14.44
N LEU A 84 -10.85 23.02 14.04
CA LEU A 84 -9.69 22.15 13.90
C LEU A 84 -9.26 21.54 15.24
N GLU A 85 -9.39 22.28 16.34
CA GLU A 85 -8.98 21.81 17.66
C GLU A 85 -9.89 20.65 18.12
N ALA A 86 -11.20 20.79 17.93
CA ALA A 86 -12.19 19.74 18.17
C ALA A 86 -11.97 18.54 17.25
N ALA A 87 -11.69 18.77 15.96
CA ALA A 87 -11.41 17.69 15.01
C ALA A 87 -10.17 16.87 15.44
N CYS A 88 -9.08 17.56 15.78
CA CYS A 88 -7.82 16.91 16.16
C CYS A 88 -7.86 16.29 17.55
N ALA A 89 -8.67 16.81 18.48
CA ALA A 89 -9.00 16.12 19.72
C ALA A 89 -9.75 14.81 19.43
N GLY A 90 -10.70 14.83 18.49
CA GLY A 90 -11.41 13.65 18.03
C GLY A 90 -10.48 12.58 17.43
N VAL A 91 -9.47 12.96 16.65
CA VAL A 91 -8.46 12.02 16.14
C VAL A 91 -7.69 11.36 17.28
N ALA A 92 -7.24 12.12 18.27
CA ALA A 92 -6.52 11.56 19.42
C ALA A 92 -7.41 10.58 20.21
N THR A 93 -8.66 10.96 20.50
CA THR A 93 -9.62 10.06 21.18
C THR A 93 -9.86 8.78 20.38
N ALA A 94 -10.15 8.90 19.09
CA ALA A 94 -10.38 7.75 18.22
C ALA A 94 -9.15 6.84 18.11
N GLN A 95 -7.94 7.40 18.19
CA GLN A 95 -6.72 6.61 18.24
C GLN A 95 -6.61 5.79 19.54
N ASP A 96 -6.91 6.39 20.71
CA ASP A 96 -6.92 5.67 21.99
C ASP A 96 -7.96 4.54 21.96
N GLU A 97 -9.16 4.84 21.47
CA GLU A 97 -10.25 3.86 21.34
C GLU A 97 -9.87 2.72 20.38
N PHE A 98 -9.26 3.02 19.24
CA PHE A 98 -8.77 2.02 18.29
C PHE A 98 -7.73 1.10 18.93
N MET A 99 -6.78 1.67 19.67
CA MET A 99 -5.75 0.89 20.37
C MET A 99 -6.39 -0.01 21.44
N GLN A 100 -7.31 0.52 22.24
CA GLN A 100 -8.03 -0.25 23.26
C GLN A 100 -8.90 -1.36 22.67
N LYS A 101 -9.52 -1.13 21.51
CA LYS A 101 -10.43 -2.08 20.86
C LYS A 101 -9.71 -3.24 20.18
N HIS A 102 -8.51 -3.00 19.64
CA HIS A 102 -7.85 -3.96 18.74
C HIS A 102 -6.54 -4.56 19.25
N TYR A 103 -5.97 -3.99 20.31
CA TYR A 103 -4.76 -4.50 20.95
C TYR A 103 -5.06 -5.07 22.33
N ASP A 104 -4.26 -6.06 22.72
CA ASP A 104 -4.30 -6.72 24.01
C ASP A 104 -2.88 -6.94 24.54
N GLY A 105 -2.78 -7.53 25.73
CA GLY A 105 -1.52 -7.94 26.35
C GLY A 105 -0.48 -6.82 26.41
N GLU A 106 0.74 -7.15 25.99
CA GLU A 106 1.89 -6.24 26.02
C GLU A 106 1.68 -5.01 25.11
N GLY A 107 1.02 -5.18 23.96
CA GLY A 107 0.75 -4.08 23.04
C GLY A 107 -0.13 -3.01 23.67
N LEU A 108 -1.22 -3.42 24.34
CA LEU A 108 -2.09 -2.51 25.05
C LEU A 108 -1.44 -1.93 26.31
N ALA A 109 -0.63 -2.72 27.03
CA ALA A 109 0.11 -2.24 28.20
C ALA A 109 1.11 -1.14 27.83
N ASN A 110 1.87 -1.32 26.74
CA ASN A 110 2.81 -0.34 26.22
C ASN A 110 2.10 0.92 25.74
N TRP A 111 0.95 0.78 25.06
CA TRP A 111 0.10 1.92 24.70
C TRP A 111 -0.32 2.70 25.94
N ASN A 112 -0.92 2.04 26.93
CA ASN A 112 -1.41 2.69 28.15
C ASN A 112 -0.30 3.39 28.94
N GLY A 113 0.94 2.86 28.92
CA GLY A 113 2.09 3.50 29.56
C GLY A 113 2.60 4.75 28.84
N ALA A 114 2.33 4.90 27.55
CA ALA A 114 2.82 5.99 26.71
C ALA A 114 1.72 6.93 26.18
N LYS A 115 0.44 6.59 26.34
CA LYS A 115 -0.65 7.23 25.59
C LYS A 115 -0.75 8.73 25.85
N GLU A 116 -0.52 9.22 27.06
CA GLU A 116 -0.63 10.66 27.37
C GLU A 116 0.29 11.52 26.49
N SER A 117 1.55 11.09 26.30
CA SER A 117 2.48 11.80 25.43
C SER A 117 2.16 11.58 23.95
N GLN A 118 1.79 10.36 23.57
CA GLN A 118 1.48 10.00 22.19
C GLN A 118 0.24 10.75 21.69
N LEU A 119 -0.82 10.83 22.49
CA LEU A 119 -2.05 11.55 22.16
C LEU A 119 -1.79 13.06 22.00
N GLY A 120 -0.92 13.64 22.83
CA GLY A 120 -0.46 15.01 22.66
C GLY A 120 0.25 15.23 21.32
N ILE A 121 1.14 14.32 20.93
CA ILE A 121 1.87 14.36 19.65
C ILE A 121 0.91 14.21 18.46
N ILE A 122 -0.02 13.26 18.53
CA ILE A 122 -1.03 13.02 17.49
C ILE A 122 -1.85 14.28 17.27
N LYS A 123 -2.38 14.86 18.35
CA LYS A 123 -3.17 16.09 18.27
C LYS A 123 -2.36 17.25 17.68
N ALA A 124 -1.14 17.46 18.15
CA ALA A 124 -0.27 18.53 17.64
C ALA A 124 0.07 18.34 16.14
N GLY A 125 0.34 17.09 15.72
CA GLY A 125 0.57 16.75 14.32
C GLY A 125 -0.66 17.01 13.45
N CYS A 126 -1.84 16.64 13.93
CA CYS A 126 -3.11 16.92 13.25
C CYS A 126 -3.36 18.43 13.10
N VAL A 127 -3.18 19.22 14.16
CA VAL A 127 -3.35 20.68 14.11
C VAL A 127 -2.38 21.30 13.11
N LYS A 128 -1.13 20.81 13.06
CA LYS A 128 -0.13 21.26 12.08
C LYS A 128 -0.53 20.92 10.63
N ALA A 129 -1.22 19.81 10.40
CA ALA A 129 -1.70 19.42 9.07
C ALA A 129 -2.87 20.32 8.60
N GLY A 130 -3.71 20.80 9.52
CA GLY A 130 -4.61 21.92 9.28
C GLY A 130 -5.88 21.63 8.48
N SER A 131 -6.30 20.37 8.33
CA SER A 131 -7.52 20.00 7.60
C SER A 131 -8.57 19.35 8.52
N ILE A 132 -9.73 20.00 8.66
CA ILE A 132 -10.87 19.51 9.44
C ILE A 132 -11.43 18.23 8.79
N GLU A 133 -11.54 18.19 7.46
CA GLU A 133 -12.09 17.04 6.73
C GLU A 133 -11.19 15.80 6.87
N VAL A 134 -9.87 15.98 6.74
CA VAL A 134 -8.91 14.88 6.97
C VAL A 134 -9.02 14.38 8.41
N ALA A 135 -9.02 15.27 9.40
CA ALA A 135 -9.13 14.89 10.80
C ALA A 135 -10.45 14.18 11.12
N ALA A 136 -11.57 14.69 10.61
CA ALA A 136 -12.89 14.07 10.78
C ALA A 136 -12.97 12.69 10.12
N CYS A 137 -12.43 12.55 8.91
CA CYS A 137 -12.30 11.26 8.23
C CYS A 137 -11.47 10.28 9.06
N GLN A 138 -10.30 10.69 9.55
CA GLN A 138 -9.40 9.82 10.31
C GLN A 138 -10.05 9.30 11.59
N ALA A 139 -10.75 10.17 12.33
CA ALA A 139 -11.50 9.76 13.51
C ALA A 139 -12.62 8.76 13.16
N ASN A 140 -13.40 9.04 12.10
CA ASN A 140 -14.47 8.16 11.64
C ASN A 140 -13.93 6.80 11.15
N ALA A 141 -12.84 6.80 10.38
CA ALA A 141 -12.23 5.61 9.84
C ALA A 141 -11.71 4.69 10.95
N MET A 142 -11.04 5.24 11.96
CA MET A 142 -10.58 4.47 13.13
C MET A 142 -11.74 3.87 13.94
N ALA A 143 -12.84 4.61 14.12
CA ALA A 143 -14.01 4.10 14.84
C ALA A 143 -14.65 2.88 14.14
N ASN A 144 -14.64 2.87 12.81
CA ASN A 144 -15.30 1.86 11.98
C ASN A 144 -14.38 0.77 11.42
N ALA A 145 -13.07 0.91 11.57
CA ALA A 145 -12.11 -0.07 11.08
C ALA A 145 -12.31 -1.45 11.75
N PRO A 146 -12.32 -2.55 10.97
CA PRO A 146 -12.32 -3.89 11.52
C PRO A 146 -10.97 -4.24 12.13
N GLY A 147 -10.97 -5.17 13.10
CA GLY A 147 -9.75 -5.55 13.83
C GLY A 147 -8.66 -6.19 12.96
N ASP A 148 -9.02 -6.75 11.80
CA ASP A 148 -8.08 -7.31 10.84
C ASP A 148 -7.13 -6.23 10.28
N TYR A 149 -7.55 -4.96 10.28
CA TYR A 149 -6.76 -3.83 9.77
C TYR A 149 -5.99 -3.10 10.87
N LYS A 150 -5.87 -3.67 12.08
CA LYS A 150 -5.17 -3.02 13.20
C LYS A 150 -3.73 -2.64 12.89
N LYS A 151 -3.05 -3.42 12.04
CA LYS A 151 -1.67 -3.17 11.58
C LYS A 151 -1.59 -2.20 10.41
N ASP A 152 -2.71 -1.91 9.77
CA ASP A 152 -2.82 -1.05 8.59
C ASP A 152 -3.30 0.37 8.96
N LEU A 153 -3.22 0.74 10.25
CA LEU A 153 -3.58 2.08 10.73
C LEU A 153 -2.92 3.22 9.92
N PRO A 154 -1.62 3.17 9.54
CA PRO A 154 -1.04 4.20 8.66
C PRO A 154 -1.74 4.31 7.31
N ASP A 155 -2.15 3.19 6.71
CA ASP A 155 -2.85 3.16 5.42
C ASP A 155 -4.29 3.69 5.55
N ILE A 156 -4.96 3.40 6.68
CA ILE A 156 -6.28 3.98 7.01
C ILE A 156 -6.18 5.51 7.10
N LEU A 157 -5.20 6.02 7.85
CA LEU A 157 -5.01 7.47 7.98
C LEU A 157 -4.57 8.11 6.66
N GLY A 158 -3.75 7.42 5.89
CA GLY A 158 -3.30 7.82 4.56
C GLY A 158 -4.45 7.93 3.56
N ALA A 159 -5.39 6.99 3.56
CA ALA A 159 -6.56 7.03 2.68
C ALA A 159 -7.41 8.30 2.90
N CYS A 160 -7.57 8.75 4.15
CA CYS A 160 -8.23 10.03 4.45
C CYS A 160 -7.46 11.25 3.92
N ILE A 161 -6.13 11.22 3.99
CA ILE A 161 -5.29 12.29 3.43
C ILE A 161 -5.44 12.30 1.90
N GLU A 162 -5.34 11.15 1.24
CA GLU A 162 -5.53 11.04 -0.21
C GLU A 162 -6.90 11.56 -0.65
N ALA A 163 -7.96 11.25 0.09
CA ALA A 163 -9.32 11.68 -0.22
C ALA A 163 -9.56 13.18 0.01
N PHE A 164 -8.97 13.79 1.05
CA PHE A 164 -9.39 15.12 1.54
C PHE A 164 -8.26 16.17 1.67
N SER A 165 -7.02 15.90 1.24
CA SER A 165 -5.90 16.87 1.33
C SER A 165 -5.86 17.97 0.24
N GLY A 166 -6.93 18.10 -0.55
CA GLY A 166 -7.12 19.23 -1.47
C GLY A 166 -6.71 18.99 -2.94
N GLU A 167 -5.96 17.94 -3.27
CA GLU A 167 -5.69 17.59 -4.69
C GLU A 167 -6.77 16.68 -5.30
N ALA A 168 -7.43 15.84 -4.49
CA ALA A 168 -8.59 15.04 -4.89
C ALA A 168 -9.95 15.74 -4.62
N ALA A 169 -10.00 16.64 -3.65
CA ALA A 169 -11.23 17.38 -3.27
C ALA A 169 -11.62 18.50 -4.24
N ALA A 170 -10.80 18.76 -5.27
CA ALA A 170 -11.07 19.74 -6.32
C ALA A 170 -11.85 19.18 -7.53
N ALA A 171 -12.30 17.92 -7.50
CA ALA A 171 -13.27 17.40 -8.47
C ALA A 171 -14.68 17.73 -7.97
N PRO A 172 -15.39 18.70 -8.59
CA PRO A 172 -16.65 19.20 -8.07
C PRO A 172 -17.78 18.19 -8.27
N ALA A 173 -18.77 18.31 -7.39
CA ALA A 173 -20.12 17.76 -7.52
C ALA A 173 -20.62 17.75 -8.97
N GLN A 174 -21.15 16.59 -9.39
CA GLN A 174 -22.07 16.46 -10.52
C GLN A 174 -23.45 16.10 -9.99
#